data_AF-A0A285T177-F1
#
_entry.id   AF-A0A285T177-F1
#
_cell.length_a   1.000
_cell.length_b   1.000
_cell.length_c   1.000
_cell.angle_alpha   90.00
_cell.angle_beta   90.00
_cell.angle_gamma   90.00
#
_symmetry.space_group_name_H-M   'P 1'
#
loop_
_entity.id
_entity.type
_entity.pdbx_description
1 polymer ?
#
loop_
_entity_poly.entity_id
_entity_poly.type
_entity_poly.pdbx_seq_one_letter_code
_entity_poly.pdbx_strand_id
1 'polypeptide(L)'
;MKILKITMSILFATLFFICSHTIVHGHSYVIEESPTPNSMLESSPPEITLTFNSKVNKDFSLTLSNEQQEVKFNSKKISSDQKQISIQLPPLDAGVYTVKYYVISSNDGHPIQGSYQFRINTPPAPENEVNPAPTQNDFAPEVKPTPPEKNASEIVIYIMKAIYYLGLVTLIGWIIWNRFIKHDHVKSKYLQIGTILQMLHFVGFLSVILVQQNIFTLNGLSVGFNSPFATTFNFLTYIALFMSLFGFIFLFRRVWFDIAWIVVIVLTKSLTGHAFEFEPTYLLVISDSIHLIAASLWASGLVIFVVFWRKQKLFAKHFLPLFSKVAFYSICILAGTGIFITVMYIPISNLFLTTWGLLLFTKTILVVFVILTATIIRSKMKKNKADLARWVTIDFLFMVFILIIVSIFTYVNPLP
;
A
#
# COMPACT_ATOMS: atom_id res chain seq x y z
N MET A 1 -26.36 24.88 -0.12
CA MET A 1 -25.52 23.72 0.24
C MET A 1 -26.18 22.35 -0.01
N LYS A 2 -27.42 22.08 0.42
CA LYS A 2 -28.09 20.78 0.14
C LYS A 2 -28.29 20.52 -1.37
N ILE A 3 -28.71 21.54 -2.11
CA ILE A 3 -28.98 21.46 -3.56
C ILE A 3 -27.69 21.19 -4.34
N LEU A 4 -26.62 21.96 -4.11
CA LEU A 4 -25.31 21.77 -4.77
C LEU A 4 -24.71 20.36 -4.57
N LYS A 5 -24.88 19.76 -3.38
CA LYS A 5 -24.43 18.39 -3.07
C LYS A 5 -25.22 17.32 -3.85
N ILE A 6 -26.50 17.56 -4.08
CA ILE A 6 -27.38 16.66 -4.82
C ILE A 6 -27.09 16.76 -6.32
N THR A 7 -26.92 17.97 -6.85
CA THR A 7 -26.67 18.18 -8.29
C THR A 7 -25.34 17.58 -8.76
N MET A 8 -24.27 17.69 -7.97
CA MET A 8 -22.97 17.09 -8.31
C MET A 8 -22.95 15.56 -8.22
N SER A 9 -23.72 14.98 -7.29
CA SER A 9 -23.78 13.51 -7.13
C SER A 9 -24.63 12.86 -8.22
N ILE A 10 -25.69 13.53 -8.69
CA ILE A 10 -26.53 13.05 -9.81
C ILE A 10 -25.75 13.10 -11.12
N LEU A 11 -25.03 14.21 -11.39
CA LEU A 11 -24.24 14.38 -12.61
C LEU A 11 -23.16 13.29 -12.78
N PHE A 12 -22.55 12.85 -11.66
CA PHE A 12 -21.54 11.79 -11.66
C PHE A 12 -22.15 10.38 -11.77
N ALA A 13 -23.31 10.13 -11.16
CA ALA A 13 -24.03 8.87 -11.28
C ALA A 13 -24.48 8.60 -12.73
N THR A 14 -24.85 9.65 -13.48
CA THR A 14 -25.17 9.53 -14.91
C THR A 14 -23.94 9.32 -15.79
N LEU A 15 -22.75 9.82 -15.40
CA LEU A 15 -21.50 9.55 -16.13
C LEU A 15 -20.96 8.12 -15.89
N PHE A 16 -21.31 7.49 -14.76
CA PHE A 16 -20.82 6.16 -14.39
C PHE A 16 -21.51 5.01 -15.16
N PHE A 17 -22.68 5.24 -15.76
CA PHE A 17 -23.54 4.18 -16.30
C PHE A 17 -23.45 3.96 -17.83
N ILE A 18 -22.57 4.67 -18.54
CA ILE A 18 -22.47 4.59 -20.01
C ILE A 18 -21.11 4.02 -20.40
N CYS A 19 -20.96 2.69 -20.38
CA CYS A 19 -20.32 1.89 -21.45
C CYS A 19 -20.24 0.40 -21.08
N SER A 20 -20.34 -0.43 -22.12
CA SER A 20 -20.37 -1.88 -22.08
C SER A 20 -19.04 -2.53 -21.68
N HIS A 21 -19.16 -3.72 -21.07
CA HIS A 21 -18.17 -4.49 -20.34
C HIS A 21 -17.02 -5.10 -21.17
N THR A 22 -15.80 -5.05 -20.62
CA THR A 22 -14.91 -6.23 -20.46
C THR A 22 -14.17 -6.08 -19.13
N ILE A 23 -14.19 -7.12 -18.29
CA ILE A 23 -13.44 -7.15 -17.02
C ILE A 23 -12.00 -7.54 -17.35
N VAL A 24 -11.05 -6.64 -17.15
CA VAL A 24 -9.62 -6.93 -17.29
C VAL A 24 -9.01 -7.06 -15.89
N HIS A 25 -8.61 -8.26 -15.52
CA HIS A 25 -7.86 -8.53 -14.29
C HIS A 25 -6.51 -7.79 -14.32
N GLY A 26 -6.16 -7.12 -13.22
CA GLY A 26 -5.03 -6.19 -13.13
C GLY A 26 -3.70 -6.77 -12.64
N HIS A 27 -2.64 -6.04 -13.03
CA HIS A 27 -1.23 -6.01 -12.63
C HIS A 27 -0.29 -7.05 -13.25
N SER A 28 0.47 -6.59 -14.25
CA SER A 28 1.61 -7.29 -14.83
C SER A 28 2.90 -7.09 -14.02
N TYR A 29 3.59 -8.17 -13.66
CA TYR A 29 4.91 -8.21 -13.05
C TYR A 29 5.76 -9.34 -13.64
N VAL A 30 7.08 -9.28 -13.41
CA VAL A 30 8.02 -10.32 -13.87
C VAL A 30 7.91 -11.54 -12.96
N ILE A 31 7.61 -12.70 -13.55
CA ILE A 31 7.59 -14.01 -12.86
C ILE A 31 9.00 -14.63 -12.86
N GLU A 32 9.72 -14.49 -13.98
CA GLU A 32 10.98 -15.19 -14.18
C GLU A 32 11.96 -14.36 -15.02
N GLU A 33 13.23 -14.44 -14.64
CA GLU A 33 14.35 -13.74 -15.27
C GLU A 33 15.47 -14.75 -15.57
N SER A 34 15.90 -14.80 -16.83
CA SER A 34 17.00 -15.65 -17.28
C SER A 34 18.00 -14.82 -18.10
N PRO A 35 19.29 -14.75 -17.74
CA PRO A 35 19.92 -15.36 -16.56
C PRO A 35 19.32 -14.86 -15.24
N THR A 36 19.39 -15.70 -14.20
CA THR A 36 18.84 -15.33 -12.89
C THR A 36 19.63 -14.17 -12.28
N PRO A 37 18.98 -13.26 -11.53
CA PRO A 37 19.66 -12.15 -10.86
C PRO A 37 20.82 -12.60 -9.98
N ASN A 38 21.94 -11.89 -10.11
CA ASN A 38 23.21 -12.12 -9.41
C ASN A 38 23.83 -13.50 -9.66
N SER A 39 23.42 -14.20 -10.72
CA SER A 39 24.02 -15.48 -11.11
C SER A 39 25.44 -15.31 -11.66
N MET A 40 26.24 -16.35 -11.47
CA MET A 40 27.55 -16.51 -12.09
C MET A 40 27.46 -17.61 -13.15
N LEU A 41 27.67 -17.25 -14.40
CA LEU A 41 27.63 -18.15 -15.54
C LEU A 41 29.05 -18.59 -15.91
N GLU A 42 29.21 -19.86 -16.27
CA GLU A 42 30.48 -20.41 -16.75
C GLU A 42 30.76 -20.01 -18.22
N SER A 43 29.72 -19.64 -18.96
CA SER A 43 29.80 -19.26 -20.37
C SER A 43 28.78 -18.19 -20.73
N SER A 44 29.00 -17.50 -21.85
CA SER A 44 28.07 -16.51 -22.39
C SER A 44 26.67 -17.12 -22.65
N PRO A 45 25.59 -16.50 -22.13
CA PRO A 45 24.24 -16.95 -22.40
C PRO A 45 23.84 -16.56 -23.84
N PRO A 46 23.10 -17.42 -24.56
CA PRO A 46 22.68 -17.13 -25.93
C PRO A 46 21.60 -16.04 -26.02
N GLU A 47 20.83 -15.83 -24.95
CA GLU A 47 19.79 -14.82 -24.86
C GLU A 47 19.52 -14.39 -23.42
N ILE A 48 18.85 -13.25 -23.27
CA ILE A 48 18.21 -12.81 -22.02
C ILE A 48 16.70 -12.86 -22.23
N THR A 49 15.98 -13.43 -21.26
CA THR A 49 14.55 -13.68 -21.31
C THR A 49 13.86 -13.20 -20.03
N LEU A 50 12.76 -12.47 -20.20
CA LEU A 50 11.87 -12.04 -19.10
C LEU A 50 10.46 -12.59 -19.33
N THR A 51 9.91 -13.26 -18.32
CA THR A 51 8.56 -13.85 -18.36
C THR A 51 7.64 -13.10 -17.40
N PHE A 52 6.43 -12.77 -17.85
CA PHE A 52 5.45 -11.97 -17.12
C PHE A 52 4.18 -12.78 -16.81
N ASN A 53 3.47 -12.41 -15.75
CA ASN A 53 2.18 -13.01 -15.41
C ASN A 53 1.04 -12.65 -16.39
N SER A 54 1.18 -11.54 -17.12
CA SER A 54 0.23 -11.07 -18.13
C SER A 54 0.91 -10.58 -19.42
N LYS A 55 0.09 -10.31 -20.44
CA LYS A 55 0.55 -9.90 -21.77
C LYS A 55 1.24 -8.54 -21.69
N VAL A 56 2.33 -8.39 -22.42
CA VAL A 56 3.10 -7.15 -22.55
C VAL A 56 3.09 -6.60 -23.97
N ASN A 57 3.28 -5.29 -24.09
CA ASN A 57 3.28 -4.57 -25.36
C ASN A 57 4.53 -4.97 -26.17
N LYS A 58 4.37 -4.98 -27.50
CA LYS A 58 5.46 -5.23 -28.45
C LYS A 58 6.52 -4.12 -28.42
N ASP A 59 6.13 -2.90 -28.07
CA ASP A 59 7.05 -1.79 -27.85
C ASP A 59 7.63 -1.87 -26.43
N PHE A 60 8.77 -2.57 -26.30
CA PHE A 60 9.51 -2.70 -25.05
C PHE A 60 10.98 -2.28 -25.19
N SER A 61 11.54 -1.80 -24.08
CA SER A 61 12.97 -1.54 -23.91
C SER A 61 13.60 -2.65 -23.07
N LEU A 62 14.65 -3.26 -23.60
CA LEU A 62 15.49 -4.21 -22.91
C LEU A 62 16.92 -3.92 -23.35
N THR A 63 17.76 -3.48 -22.41
CA THR A 63 19.14 -3.08 -22.68
C THR A 63 20.09 -3.87 -21.80
N LEU A 64 21.28 -4.12 -22.34
CA LEU A 64 22.36 -4.81 -21.67
C LEU A 64 23.58 -3.89 -21.69
N SER A 65 24.22 -3.67 -20.54
CA SER A 65 25.45 -2.88 -20.45
C SER A 65 26.53 -3.61 -19.65
N ASN A 66 27.78 -3.50 -20.08
CA ASN A 66 28.95 -3.84 -19.25
C ASN A 66 29.57 -2.56 -18.66
N GLU A 67 30.69 -2.68 -17.94
CA GLU A 67 31.36 -1.52 -17.30
C GLU A 67 31.86 -0.46 -18.29
N GLN A 68 32.09 -0.82 -19.56
CA GLN A 68 32.63 0.08 -20.56
C GLN A 68 31.58 0.72 -21.47
N GLN A 69 30.50 0.00 -21.83
CA GLN A 69 29.49 0.45 -22.79
C GLN A 69 28.21 -0.40 -22.84
N GLU A 70 27.21 0.10 -23.55
CA GLU A 70 26.01 -0.67 -23.92
C GLU A 70 26.35 -1.76 -24.96
N VAL A 71 25.90 -2.97 -24.70
CA VAL A 71 26.13 -4.16 -25.55
C VAL A 71 25.04 -4.23 -26.60
N LYS A 72 25.43 -4.30 -27.87
CA LYS A 72 24.49 -4.49 -28.99
C LYS A 72 23.98 -5.93 -29.00
N PHE A 73 22.67 -6.10 -29.13
CA PHE A 73 22.02 -7.40 -29.31
C PHE A 73 21.72 -7.69 -30.79
N ASN A 74 21.60 -8.97 -31.14
CA ASN A 74 21.36 -9.42 -32.51
C ASN A 74 19.90 -9.23 -32.94
N SER A 75 18.95 -9.55 -32.05
CA SER A 75 17.52 -9.39 -32.32
C SER A 75 16.69 -9.28 -31.03
N LYS A 76 15.49 -8.69 -31.16
CA LYS A 76 14.44 -8.68 -30.12
C LYS A 76 13.31 -9.59 -30.55
N LYS A 77 12.77 -10.37 -29.60
CA LYS A 77 11.63 -11.25 -29.83
C LYS A 77 10.60 -11.08 -28.72
N ILE A 78 9.34 -11.36 -29.08
CA ILE A 78 8.22 -11.50 -28.16
C ILE A 78 7.50 -12.80 -28.50
N SER A 79 7.10 -13.56 -27.48
CA SER A 79 6.36 -14.81 -27.65
C SER A 79 4.98 -14.56 -28.27
N SER A 80 4.39 -15.60 -28.87
CA SER A 80 3.08 -15.52 -29.51
C SER A 80 1.95 -15.17 -28.53
N ASP A 81 2.08 -15.58 -27.27
CA ASP A 81 1.15 -15.25 -26.18
C ASP A 81 1.43 -13.88 -25.52
N GLN A 82 2.51 -13.20 -25.93
CA GLN A 82 3.00 -11.92 -25.42
C GLN A 82 3.33 -11.91 -23.92
N LYS A 83 3.61 -13.06 -23.31
CA LYS A 83 4.02 -13.13 -21.91
C LYS A 83 5.52 -13.23 -21.70
N GLN A 84 6.29 -13.32 -22.78
CA GLN A 84 7.74 -13.45 -22.71
C GLN A 84 8.39 -12.56 -23.75
N ILE A 85 9.42 -11.82 -23.34
CA ILE A 85 10.28 -11.04 -24.22
C ILE A 85 11.71 -11.55 -24.10
N SER A 86 12.45 -11.52 -25.21
CA SER A 86 13.86 -11.88 -25.18
C SER A 86 14.72 -11.03 -26.12
N ILE A 87 16.00 -10.92 -25.78
CA ILE A 87 17.05 -10.40 -26.66
C ILE A 87 18.09 -11.48 -26.92
N GLN A 88 18.40 -11.71 -28.19
CA GLN A 88 19.48 -12.62 -28.58
C GLN A 88 20.81 -11.90 -28.50
N LEU A 89 21.78 -12.52 -27.84
CA LEU A 89 23.08 -11.92 -27.56
C LEU A 89 24.14 -12.41 -28.53
N PRO A 90 25.11 -11.56 -28.92
CA PRO A 90 26.38 -12.06 -29.44
C PRO A 90 27.17 -12.77 -28.32
N PRO A 91 28.21 -13.54 -28.66
CA PRO A 91 29.14 -14.04 -27.65
C PRO A 91 29.65 -12.90 -26.78
N LEU A 92 29.51 -13.06 -25.47
CA LEU A 92 29.91 -12.09 -24.45
C LEU A 92 31.22 -12.53 -23.80
N ASP A 93 32.11 -11.58 -23.58
CA ASP A 93 33.34 -11.80 -22.81
C ASP A 93 33.04 -12.00 -21.32
N ALA A 94 34.05 -12.47 -20.58
CA ALA A 94 33.96 -12.54 -19.13
C ALA A 94 33.83 -11.13 -18.53
N GLY A 95 32.88 -10.95 -17.60
CA GLY A 95 32.57 -9.64 -17.05
C GLY A 95 31.25 -9.58 -16.30
N VAL A 96 30.97 -8.41 -15.72
CA VAL A 96 29.68 -8.11 -15.08
C VAL A 96 28.78 -7.40 -16.09
N TYR A 97 27.55 -7.88 -16.19
CA TYR A 97 26.56 -7.36 -17.10
C TYR A 97 25.34 -6.88 -16.32
N THR A 98 24.82 -5.71 -16.67
CA THR A 98 23.59 -5.15 -16.12
C THR A 98 22.49 -5.20 -17.17
N VAL A 99 21.38 -5.82 -16.83
CA VAL A 99 20.14 -5.82 -17.61
C VAL A 99 19.24 -4.72 -17.09
N LYS A 100 18.68 -3.89 -17.98
CA LYS A 100 17.62 -2.93 -17.66
C LYS A 100 16.43 -3.17 -18.58
N TYR A 101 15.24 -3.15 -18.03
CA TYR A 101 14.02 -3.32 -18.81
C TYR A 101 12.97 -2.27 -18.47
N TYR A 102 12.21 -1.90 -19.49
CA TYR A 102 11.02 -1.07 -19.39
C TYR A 102 10.00 -1.63 -20.37
N VAL A 103 8.88 -2.09 -19.83
CA VAL A 103 7.86 -2.81 -20.58
C VAL A 103 6.50 -2.27 -20.19
N ILE A 104 5.62 -2.04 -21.16
CA ILE A 104 4.25 -1.65 -20.88
C ILE A 104 3.39 -2.90 -20.93
N SER A 105 2.65 -3.17 -19.86
CA SER A 105 1.63 -4.20 -19.87
C SER A 105 0.55 -3.92 -20.93
N SER A 106 0.26 -4.91 -21.80
CA SER A 106 -0.78 -4.79 -22.84
C SER A 106 -2.19 -4.71 -22.24
N ASN A 107 -2.38 -5.24 -21.04
CA ASN A 107 -3.70 -5.36 -20.43
C ASN A 107 -4.06 -4.15 -19.58
N ASP A 108 -3.11 -3.58 -18.84
CA ASP A 108 -3.39 -2.52 -17.86
C ASP A 108 -2.55 -1.24 -18.05
N GLY A 109 -1.70 -1.18 -19.08
CA GLY A 109 -0.89 0.00 -19.43
C GLY A 109 0.16 0.39 -18.39
N HIS A 110 0.36 -0.41 -17.34
CA HIS A 110 1.34 -0.08 -16.30
C HIS A 110 2.77 -0.29 -16.83
N PRO A 111 3.69 0.64 -16.56
CA PRO A 111 5.10 0.43 -16.83
C PRO A 111 5.67 -0.55 -15.80
N ILE A 112 6.25 -1.63 -16.29
CA ILE A 112 7.05 -2.58 -15.55
C ILE A 112 8.51 -2.24 -15.85
N GLN A 113 9.24 -1.82 -14.83
CA GLN A 113 10.64 -1.45 -14.97
C GLN A 113 11.48 -2.09 -13.88
N GLY A 114 12.70 -2.45 -14.22
CA GLY A 114 13.63 -3.05 -13.28
C GLY A 114 15.03 -3.17 -13.86
N SER A 115 15.95 -3.61 -13.01
CA SER A 115 17.32 -3.87 -13.39
C SER A 115 17.94 -4.93 -12.49
N TYR A 116 18.71 -5.84 -13.09
CA TYR A 116 19.49 -6.83 -12.36
C TYR A 116 20.85 -7.04 -13.03
N GLN A 117 21.76 -7.74 -12.34
CA GLN A 117 23.08 -8.05 -12.84
C GLN A 117 23.31 -9.55 -12.94
N PHE A 118 24.20 -9.99 -13.83
CA PHE A 118 24.77 -11.33 -13.85
C PHE A 118 26.25 -11.24 -14.24
N ARG A 119 27.02 -12.29 -13.93
CA ARG A 119 28.46 -12.34 -14.21
C ARG A 119 28.79 -13.52 -15.11
N ILE A 120 29.71 -13.34 -16.04
CA ILE A 120 30.31 -14.42 -16.83
C ILE A 120 31.75 -14.61 -16.35
N ASN A 121 32.10 -15.82 -15.93
CA ASN A 121 33.46 -16.17 -15.55
C ASN A 121 34.27 -16.61 -16.77
N THR A 122 35.58 -16.39 -16.71
CA THR A 122 36.51 -16.99 -17.67
C THR A 122 36.54 -18.50 -17.42
N PRO A 123 36.40 -19.36 -18.45
CA PRO A 123 36.68 -20.78 -18.28
C PRO A 123 38.09 -20.96 -17.71
N PRO A 124 38.30 -21.87 -16.74
CA PRO A 124 39.65 -22.15 -16.28
C PRO A 124 40.49 -22.63 -17.47
N ALA A 125 41.63 -21.98 -17.70
CA ALA A 125 42.65 -22.54 -18.59
C ALA A 125 43.04 -23.93 -18.07
N PRO A 126 43.33 -24.90 -18.95
CA PRO A 126 43.80 -26.21 -18.50
C PRO A 126 45.02 -26.02 -17.58
N GLU A 127 44.92 -26.69 -16.44
CA GLU A 127 45.77 -26.62 -15.27
C GLU A 127 47.27 -26.69 -15.64
N ASN A 128 48.02 -25.64 -15.30
CA ASN A 128 49.46 -25.70 -15.07
C ASN A 128 49.80 -24.81 -13.86
N GLU A 129 50.23 -25.48 -12.80
CA GLU A 129 51.13 -25.08 -11.72
C GLU A 129 50.92 -23.72 -11.00
N VAL A 130 50.38 -23.85 -9.78
CA VAL A 130 50.80 -23.23 -8.49
C VAL A 130 51.50 -21.85 -8.53
N ASN A 131 50.81 -20.84 -7.99
CA ASN A 131 51.38 -19.93 -6.97
C ASN A 131 50.24 -19.21 -6.18
N PRO A 132 50.44 -18.81 -4.91
CA PRO A 132 49.35 -18.48 -4.00
C PRO A 132 48.72 -17.12 -4.30
N ALA A 133 47.42 -17.04 -4.02
CA ALA A 133 46.58 -15.87 -4.22
C ALA A 133 47.13 -14.61 -3.50
N PRO A 134 47.10 -13.41 -4.13
CA PRO A 134 47.18 -12.18 -3.39
C PRO A 134 45.88 -11.98 -2.62
N THR A 135 46.04 -11.63 -1.35
CA THR A 135 44.98 -11.35 -0.39
C THR A 135 44.01 -10.29 -0.93
N GLN A 136 42.75 -10.69 -0.95
CA GLN A 136 41.55 -9.87 -1.05
C GLN A 136 41.67 -8.62 -0.15
N ASN A 137 41.93 -7.42 -0.70
CA ASN A 137 41.59 -6.13 -0.05
C ASN A 137 41.87 -4.81 -0.82
N ASP A 138 42.13 -4.82 -2.12
CA ASP A 138 42.23 -3.56 -2.86
C ASP A 138 41.32 -3.59 -4.09
N PHE A 139 40.70 -2.45 -4.42
CA PHE A 139 39.78 -2.17 -5.54
C PHE A 139 38.27 -2.36 -5.27
N ALA A 140 37.73 -1.51 -4.40
CA ALA A 140 36.61 -0.68 -4.78
C ALA A 140 36.79 0.70 -4.14
N PRO A 141 36.66 1.84 -4.85
CA PRO A 141 36.21 3.02 -4.14
C PRO A 141 34.86 2.63 -3.55
N GLU A 142 34.76 2.68 -2.22
CA GLU A 142 33.49 2.56 -1.51
C GLU A 142 32.55 3.61 -2.10
N VAL A 143 31.73 3.20 -3.07
CA VAL A 143 30.51 3.94 -3.40
C VAL A 143 29.66 3.78 -2.17
N LYS A 144 29.85 4.68 -1.20
CA LYS A 144 28.86 4.91 -0.17
C LYS A 144 27.54 5.00 -0.92
N PRO A 145 26.56 4.13 -0.65
CA PRO A 145 25.25 4.29 -1.25
C PRO A 145 24.83 5.70 -0.87
N THR A 146 24.84 6.60 -1.86
CA THR A 146 24.19 7.89 -1.71
C THR A 146 22.79 7.54 -1.21
N PRO A 147 22.39 8.02 -0.02
CA PRO A 147 21.05 7.76 0.48
C PRO A 147 20.09 8.08 -0.65
N PRO A 148 19.07 7.23 -0.93
CA PRO A 148 18.11 7.54 -1.97
C PRO A 148 17.66 8.96 -1.72
N GLU A 149 17.96 9.86 -2.67
CA GLU A 149 17.53 11.23 -2.61
C GLU A 149 16.01 11.13 -2.53
N LYS A 150 15.44 11.37 -1.34
CA LYS A 150 14.00 11.25 -1.14
C LYS A 150 13.38 12.28 -2.07
N ASN A 151 12.95 11.83 -3.23
CA ASN A 151 12.33 12.68 -4.22
C ASN A 151 11.19 13.41 -3.51
N ALA A 152 11.16 14.74 -3.58
CA ALA A 152 10.14 15.53 -2.89
C ALA A 152 8.71 15.04 -3.20
N SER A 153 8.52 14.41 -4.37
CA SER A 153 7.31 13.70 -4.77
C SER A 153 6.93 12.55 -3.82
N GLU A 154 7.85 11.69 -3.39
CA GLU A 154 7.54 10.54 -2.51
C GLU A 154 7.03 10.99 -1.15
N ILE A 155 7.64 12.03 -0.56
CA ILE A 155 7.19 12.59 0.72
C ILE A 155 5.75 13.09 0.60
N VAL A 156 5.42 13.76 -0.52
CA VAL A 156 4.04 14.21 -0.80
C VAL A 156 3.10 13.00 -0.88
N ILE A 157 3.48 11.92 -1.55
CA ILE A 157 2.67 10.69 -1.62
C ILE A 157 2.42 10.11 -0.23
N TYR A 158 3.45 10.01 0.62
CA TYR A 158 3.31 9.50 1.98
C TYR A 158 2.38 10.35 2.84
N ILE A 159 2.43 11.68 2.70
CA ILE A 159 1.54 12.61 3.39
C ILE A 159 0.10 12.42 2.91
N MET A 160 -0.13 12.37 1.59
CA MET A 160 -1.47 12.17 1.03
C MET A 160 -2.07 10.83 1.46
N LYS A 161 -1.27 9.75 1.43
CA LYS A 161 -1.69 8.44 1.96
C LYS A 161 -1.98 8.49 3.46
N ALA A 162 -1.18 9.21 4.25
CA ALA A 162 -1.43 9.34 5.69
C ALA A 162 -2.75 10.07 5.98
N ILE A 163 -3.04 11.15 5.24
CA ILE A 163 -4.32 11.89 5.31
C ILE A 163 -5.48 10.96 4.93
N TYR A 164 -5.32 10.22 3.83
CA TYR A 164 -6.31 9.23 3.38
C TYR A 164 -6.60 8.17 4.44
N TYR A 165 -5.58 7.49 4.97
CA TYR A 165 -5.77 6.43 5.98
C TYR A 165 -6.31 6.96 7.29
N LEU A 166 -5.90 8.16 7.73
CA LEU A 166 -6.48 8.81 8.89
C LEU A 166 -7.97 9.07 8.67
N GLY A 167 -8.35 9.65 7.53
CA GLY A 167 -9.75 9.89 7.17
C GLY A 167 -10.56 8.59 7.11
N LEU A 168 -10.06 7.59 6.37
CA LEU A 168 -10.69 6.29 6.17
C LEU A 168 -10.95 5.57 7.50
N VAL A 169 -9.89 5.34 8.28
CA VAL A 169 -9.95 4.52 9.48
C VAL A 169 -10.83 5.19 10.53
N THR A 170 -10.71 6.51 10.70
CA THR A 170 -11.51 7.24 11.69
C THR A 170 -12.98 7.33 11.30
N LEU A 171 -13.30 7.54 10.01
CA LEU A 171 -14.66 7.61 9.50
C LEU A 171 -15.40 6.27 9.62
N ILE A 172 -14.80 5.15 9.18
CA ILE A 172 -15.41 3.82 9.30
C ILE A 172 -15.80 3.55 10.76
N GLY A 173 -14.86 3.77 11.70
CA GLY A 173 -15.14 3.59 13.10
C GLY A 173 -16.19 4.59 13.63
N TRP A 174 -16.24 5.81 13.09
CA TRP A 174 -17.21 6.83 13.49
C TRP A 174 -18.62 6.42 13.07
N ILE A 175 -18.78 5.84 11.89
CA ILE A 175 -20.07 5.31 11.43
C ILE A 175 -20.53 4.17 12.36
N ILE A 176 -19.63 3.27 12.75
CA ILE A 176 -19.94 2.15 13.65
C ILE A 176 -20.30 2.65 15.06
N TRP A 177 -19.49 3.55 15.63
CA TRP A 177 -19.72 4.10 16.96
C TRP A 177 -21.02 4.91 17.05
N ASN A 178 -21.52 5.48 15.94
CA ASN A 178 -22.75 6.27 15.90
C ASN A 178 -23.96 5.53 16.48
N ARG A 179 -23.94 4.18 16.48
CA ARG A 179 -25.01 3.33 17.02
C ARG A 179 -25.12 3.38 18.55
N PHE A 180 -24.02 3.73 19.22
CA PHE A 180 -23.95 3.84 20.68
C PHE A 180 -24.16 5.27 21.18
N ILE A 181 -24.19 6.26 20.29
CA ILE A 181 -24.37 7.67 20.63
C ILE A 181 -25.85 8.07 20.53
N LYS A 182 -26.53 8.18 21.68
CA LYS A 182 -27.97 8.47 21.77
C LYS A 182 -28.33 9.86 22.32
N HIS A 183 -27.43 10.54 23.04
CA HIS A 183 -27.75 11.82 23.70
C HIS A 183 -27.79 13.00 22.73
N ASP A 184 -28.91 13.73 22.66
CA ASP A 184 -29.15 14.80 21.68
C ASP A 184 -28.08 15.90 21.68
N HIS A 185 -27.65 16.36 22.87
CA HIS A 185 -26.61 17.40 23.01
C HIS A 185 -25.23 16.96 22.50
N VAL A 186 -24.92 15.66 22.51
CA VAL A 186 -23.66 15.12 21.98
C VAL A 186 -23.82 14.78 20.49
N LYS A 187 -25.03 14.32 20.10
CA LYS A 187 -25.32 13.81 18.76
C LYS A 187 -25.11 14.85 17.66
N SER A 188 -25.56 16.09 17.87
CA SER A 188 -25.38 17.16 16.86
C SER A 188 -23.90 17.39 16.54
N LYS A 189 -23.07 17.58 17.58
CA LYS A 189 -21.62 17.74 17.43
C LYS A 189 -20.95 16.48 16.86
N TYR A 190 -21.43 15.30 17.24
CA TYR A 190 -20.94 14.03 16.70
C TYR A 190 -21.14 13.92 15.18
N LEU A 191 -22.31 14.31 14.67
CA LEU A 191 -22.63 14.31 13.25
C LEU A 191 -21.85 15.39 12.46
N GLN A 192 -21.64 16.57 13.06
CA GLN A 192 -20.79 17.61 12.47
C GLN A 192 -19.35 17.12 12.26
N ILE A 193 -18.78 16.47 13.28
CA ILE A 193 -17.42 15.90 13.18
C ILE A 193 -17.41 14.74 12.19
N GLY A 194 -18.46 13.90 12.16
CA GLY A 194 -18.60 12.87 11.13
C GLY A 194 -18.56 13.43 9.70
N THR A 195 -19.13 14.61 9.47
CA THR A 195 -19.05 15.31 8.16
C THR A 195 -17.64 15.79 7.85
N ILE A 196 -16.88 16.25 8.86
CA ILE A 196 -15.48 16.65 8.71
C ILE A 196 -14.62 15.42 8.39
N LEU A 197 -14.85 14.28 9.06
CA LEU A 197 -14.15 13.03 8.77
C LEU A 197 -14.48 12.51 7.37
N GLN A 198 -15.73 12.65 6.91
CA GLN A 198 -16.11 12.36 5.53
C GLN A 198 -15.34 13.22 4.51
N MET A 199 -15.19 14.51 4.81
CA MET A 199 -14.40 15.42 3.98
C MET A 199 -12.92 15.05 3.98
N LEU A 200 -12.35 14.72 5.14
CA LEU A 200 -10.97 14.26 5.27
C LEU A 200 -10.71 12.99 4.44
N HIS A 201 -11.60 12.01 4.56
CA HIS A 201 -11.55 10.78 3.76
C HIS A 201 -11.65 11.08 2.25
N PHE A 202 -12.64 11.87 1.83
CA PHE A 202 -12.84 12.18 0.42
C PHE A 202 -11.66 12.93 -0.19
N VAL A 203 -11.16 13.97 0.48
CA VAL A 203 -10.00 14.74 0.01
C VAL A 203 -8.76 13.86 -0.04
N GLY A 204 -8.47 13.10 1.02
CA GLY A 204 -7.32 12.19 1.03
C GLY A 204 -7.40 11.13 -0.07
N PHE A 205 -8.57 10.52 -0.28
CA PHE A 205 -8.77 9.53 -1.32
C PHE A 205 -8.62 10.13 -2.73
N LEU A 206 -9.22 11.30 -2.97
CA LEU A 206 -9.08 12.01 -4.23
C LEU A 206 -7.62 12.38 -4.50
N SER A 207 -6.88 12.87 -3.50
CA SER A 207 -5.45 13.16 -3.64
C SER A 207 -4.64 11.94 -4.05
N VAL A 208 -4.91 10.76 -3.47
CA VAL A 208 -4.25 9.51 -3.86
C VAL A 208 -4.57 9.13 -5.31
N ILE A 209 -5.83 9.26 -5.75
CA ILE A 209 -6.23 9.00 -7.15
C ILE A 209 -5.49 9.94 -8.10
N LEU A 210 -5.43 11.24 -7.78
CA LEU A 210 -4.80 12.26 -8.63
C LEU A 210 -3.30 11.99 -8.82
N VAL A 211 -2.62 11.58 -7.75
CA VAL A 211 -1.22 11.14 -7.77
C VAL A 211 -1.07 9.89 -8.62
N GLN A 212 -1.92 8.87 -8.38
CA GLN A 212 -1.80 7.59 -9.06
C GLN A 212 -2.03 7.69 -10.57
N GLN A 213 -2.93 8.57 -10.99
CA GLN A 213 -3.22 8.82 -12.41
C GLN A 213 -2.20 9.76 -13.07
N ASN A 214 -1.13 10.16 -12.36
CA ASN A 214 -0.12 11.12 -12.84
C ASN A 214 -0.75 12.42 -13.39
N ILE A 215 -1.88 12.86 -12.84
CA ILE A 215 -2.59 14.05 -13.35
C ILE A 215 -1.77 15.32 -13.10
N PHE A 216 -1.05 15.36 -11.98
CA PHE A 216 -0.15 16.45 -11.63
C PHE A 216 1.30 15.95 -11.69
N THR A 217 2.04 16.39 -12.70
CA THR A 217 3.48 16.12 -12.84
C THR A 217 4.28 17.40 -12.60
N LEU A 218 5.60 17.28 -12.37
CA LEU A 218 6.50 18.44 -12.30
C LEU A 218 6.48 19.29 -13.59
N ASN A 219 6.06 18.68 -14.72
CA ASN A 219 5.96 19.32 -16.03
C ASN A 219 4.57 19.94 -16.32
N GLY A 220 3.66 19.94 -15.33
CA GLY A 220 2.31 20.51 -15.45
C GLY A 220 1.19 19.46 -15.37
N LEU A 221 -0.01 19.88 -15.81
CA LEU A 221 -1.21 19.06 -15.82
C LEU A 221 -1.16 18.08 -17.01
N SER A 222 -1.11 16.78 -16.72
CA SER A 222 -1.28 15.73 -17.73
C SER A 222 -2.71 15.22 -17.66
N VAL A 223 -3.48 15.35 -18.74
CA VAL A 223 -4.87 14.88 -18.79
C VAL A 223 -4.95 13.66 -19.69
N GLY A 224 -4.67 12.49 -19.14
CA GLY A 224 -4.97 11.19 -19.75
C GLY A 224 -6.27 10.64 -19.17
N PHE A 225 -7.26 10.34 -20.01
CA PHE A 225 -8.48 9.68 -19.56
C PHE A 225 -8.34 8.17 -19.69
N ASN A 226 -7.99 7.52 -18.58
CA ASN A 226 -8.05 6.06 -18.50
C ASN A 226 -9.51 5.64 -18.29
N SER A 227 -9.99 4.67 -19.07
CA SER A 227 -11.35 4.16 -18.90
C SER A 227 -11.54 3.62 -17.47
N PRO A 228 -12.64 3.96 -16.78
CA PRO A 228 -12.99 3.38 -15.48
C PRO A 228 -13.03 1.86 -15.46
N PHE A 229 -13.27 1.25 -16.61
CA PHE A 229 -13.41 -0.19 -16.79
C PHE A 229 -12.16 -0.84 -17.39
N ALA A 230 -11.07 -0.08 -17.60
CA ALA A 230 -9.85 -0.60 -18.20
C ALA A 230 -9.21 -1.72 -17.36
N THR A 231 -9.37 -1.68 -16.04
CA THR A 231 -8.80 -2.66 -15.10
C THR A 231 -9.74 -2.87 -13.91
N THR A 232 -9.65 -4.03 -13.25
CA THR A 232 -10.33 -4.29 -11.97
C THR A 232 -9.94 -3.24 -10.92
N PHE A 233 -8.68 -2.82 -10.88
CA PHE A 233 -8.18 -1.78 -9.98
C PHE A 233 -8.91 -0.44 -10.19
N ASN A 234 -9.00 0.03 -11.45
CA ASN A 234 -9.67 1.27 -11.79
C ASN A 234 -11.16 1.18 -11.42
N PHE A 235 -11.82 0.10 -11.82
CA PHE A 235 -13.23 -0.09 -11.56
C PHE A 235 -13.57 -0.02 -10.06
N LEU A 236 -12.80 -0.71 -9.22
CA LEU A 236 -12.94 -0.67 -7.76
C LEU A 236 -12.63 0.71 -7.18
N THR A 237 -11.65 1.42 -7.73
CA THR A 237 -11.30 2.80 -7.34
C THR A 237 -12.46 3.76 -7.64
N TYR A 238 -13.10 3.65 -8.80
CA TYR A 238 -14.27 4.46 -9.13
C TYR A 238 -15.50 4.10 -8.30
N ILE A 239 -15.71 2.82 -7.95
CA ILE A 239 -16.74 2.42 -6.97
C ILE A 239 -16.47 3.09 -5.61
N ALA A 240 -15.23 3.05 -5.12
CA ALA A 240 -14.87 3.69 -3.86
C ALA A 240 -15.04 5.22 -3.93
N LEU A 241 -14.74 5.86 -5.07
CA LEU A 241 -14.93 7.29 -5.30
C LEU A 241 -16.43 7.65 -5.28
N PHE A 242 -17.24 6.86 -5.97
CA PHE A 242 -18.69 7.00 -5.99
C PHE A 242 -19.27 6.89 -4.57
N MET A 243 -18.88 5.86 -3.82
CA MET A 243 -19.31 5.69 -2.43
C MET A 243 -18.85 6.85 -1.53
N SER A 244 -17.64 7.37 -1.75
CA SER A 244 -17.12 8.54 -1.03
C SER A 244 -17.93 9.82 -1.29
N LEU A 245 -18.44 10.01 -2.51
CA LEU A 245 -19.34 11.13 -2.83
C LEU A 245 -20.73 10.93 -2.20
N PHE A 246 -21.31 9.75 -2.38
CA PHE A 246 -22.63 9.42 -1.83
C PHE A 246 -22.66 9.48 -0.30
N GLY A 247 -21.50 9.27 0.34
CA GLY A 247 -21.35 9.40 1.78
C GLY A 247 -21.79 10.76 2.32
N PHE A 248 -21.59 11.86 1.59
CA PHE A 248 -22.05 13.19 2.02
C PHE A 248 -23.57 13.35 2.08
N ILE A 249 -24.32 12.49 1.36
CA ILE A 249 -25.77 12.55 1.29
C ILE A 249 -26.39 11.56 2.27
N PHE A 250 -25.90 10.33 2.32
CA PHE A 250 -26.63 9.22 2.94
C PHE A 250 -26.04 8.71 4.27
N LEU A 251 -24.75 8.97 4.56
CA LEU A 251 -24.16 8.53 5.83
C LEU A 251 -24.90 9.13 7.02
N PHE A 252 -24.99 8.32 8.08
CA PHE A 252 -25.66 8.62 9.34
C PHE A 252 -27.19 8.78 9.24
N ARG A 253 -27.81 8.67 8.05
CA ARG A 253 -29.27 8.76 7.87
C ARG A 253 -29.98 7.43 8.02
N ARG A 254 -29.44 6.36 7.41
CA ARG A 254 -30.04 5.02 7.40
C ARG A 254 -28.98 3.97 7.69
N VAL A 255 -29.27 3.06 8.60
CA VAL A 255 -28.32 2.05 9.07
C VAL A 255 -27.89 1.10 7.94
N TRP A 256 -28.82 0.71 7.06
CA TRP A 256 -28.48 -0.16 5.93
C TRP A 256 -27.48 0.50 4.98
N PHE A 257 -27.57 1.82 4.77
CA PHE A 257 -26.62 2.55 3.94
C PHE A 257 -25.27 2.65 4.62
N ASP A 258 -25.24 2.95 5.92
CA ASP A 258 -24.01 2.94 6.72
C ASP A 258 -23.28 1.58 6.61
N ILE A 259 -24.01 0.47 6.71
CA ILE A 259 -23.46 -0.89 6.56
C ILE A 259 -22.95 -1.13 5.13
N ALA A 260 -23.76 -0.83 4.11
CA ALA A 260 -23.36 -1.00 2.72
C ALA A 260 -22.12 -0.16 2.38
N TRP A 261 -22.05 1.07 2.90
CA TRP A 261 -20.90 1.94 2.72
C TRP A 261 -19.63 1.36 3.33
N ILE A 262 -19.69 0.88 4.58
CA ILE A 262 -18.54 0.24 5.24
C ILE A 262 -18.09 -0.98 4.45
N VAL A 263 -19.02 -1.88 4.09
CA VAL A 263 -18.69 -3.13 3.38
C VAL A 263 -18.02 -2.82 2.04
N VAL A 264 -18.59 -1.93 1.23
CA VAL A 264 -18.03 -1.61 -0.10
C VAL A 264 -16.67 -0.92 0.03
N ILE A 265 -16.51 0.04 0.94
CA ILE A 265 -15.23 0.77 1.11
C ILE A 265 -14.13 -0.14 1.65
N VAL A 266 -14.44 -1.02 2.61
CA VAL A 266 -13.47 -1.97 3.16
C VAL A 266 -13.07 -3.00 2.10
N LEU A 267 -14.03 -3.59 1.39
CA LEU A 267 -13.73 -4.59 0.35
C LEU A 267 -12.95 -4.00 -0.82
N THR A 268 -13.36 -2.83 -1.33
CA THR A 268 -12.62 -2.15 -2.41
C THR A 268 -11.20 -1.83 -1.97
N LYS A 269 -10.97 -1.40 -0.71
CA LYS A 269 -9.62 -1.16 -0.19
C LYS A 269 -8.77 -2.42 -0.09
N SER A 270 -9.35 -3.55 0.34
CA SER A 270 -8.61 -4.82 0.43
C SER A 270 -8.31 -5.40 -0.95
N LEU A 271 -9.23 -5.29 -1.90
CA LEU A 271 -9.08 -5.78 -3.27
C LEU A 271 -8.16 -4.90 -4.15
N THR A 272 -7.82 -3.69 -3.70
CA THR A 272 -6.89 -2.77 -4.39
C THR A 272 -5.53 -2.64 -3.67
N GLY A 273 -5.29 -3.47 -2.64
CA GLY A 273 -4.00 -3.52 -1.95
C GLY A 273 -3.28 -4.85 -2.16
N HIS A 274 -2.14 -5.03 -1.48
CA HIS A 274 -1.34 -6.25 -1.54
C HIS A 274 -2.12 -7.53 -1.25
N ALA A 275 -3.21 -7.49 -0.49
CA ALA A 275 -4.00 -8.68 -0.19
C ALA A 275 -4.57 -9.36 -1.45
N PHE A 276 -4.71 -8.61 -2.55
CA PHE A 276 -5.15 -9.14 -3.85
C PHE A 276 -4.00 -9.77 -4.68
N GLU A 277 -2.74 -9.50 -4.32
CA GLU A 277 -1.55 -9.90 -5.09
C GLU A 277 -0.93 -11.22 -4.62
N PHE A 278 -1.30 -11.70 -3.44
CA PHE A 278 -0.73 -12.89 -2.79
C PHE A 278 -1.75 -14.01 -2.67
N GLU A 279 -1.29 -15.26 -2.73
CA GLU A 279 -2.11 -16.44 -2.50
C GLU A 279 -1.98 -16.93 -1.05
N PRO A 280 -3.07 -17.41 -0.40
CA PRO A 280 -4.44 -17.55 -0.91
C PRO A 280 -5.24 -16.24 -0.89
N THR A 281 -5.60 -15.75 -2.08
CA THR A 281 -6.16 -14.38 -2.28
C THR A 281 -7.39 -14.11 -1.41
N TYR A 282 -8.36 -15.02 -1.40
CA TYR A 282 -9.62 -14.84 -0.66
C TYR A 282 -9.42 -14.68 0.85
N LEU A 283 -8.55 -15.49 1.46
CA LEU A 283 -8.29 -15.43 2.90
C LEU A 283 -7.54 -14.15 3.27
N LEU A 284 -6.63 -13.70 2.42
CA LEU A 284 -5.90 -12.45 2.64
C LEU A 284 -6.79 -11.23 2.54
N VAL A 285 -7.67 -11.17 1.54
CA VAL A 285 -8.66 -10.09 1.39
C VAL A 285 -9.58 -10.02 2.61
N ILE A 286 -10.07 -11.16 3.10
CA ILE A 286 -10.90 -11.20 4.31
C ILE A 286 -10.12 -10.77 5.55
N SER A 287 -8.90 -11.30 5.72
CA SER A 287 -8.05 -10.95 6.87
C SER A 287 -7.73 -9.45 6.88
N ASP A 288 -7.39 -8.86 5.74
CA ASP A 288 -7.13 -7.43 5.59
C ASP A 288 -8.39 -6.59 5.88
N SER A 289 -9.56 -7.02 5.39
CA SER A 289 -10.84 -6.38 5.68
C SER A 289 -11.17 -6.39 7.17
N ILE A 290 -10.97 -7.53 7.85
CA ILE A 290 -11.15 -7.66 9.30
C ILE A 290 -10.14 -6.79 10.05
N HIS A 291 -8.88 -6.78 9.62
CA HIS A 291 -7.82 -5.94 10.17
C HIS A 291 -8.21 -4.46 10.09
N LEU A 292 -8.70 -4.00 8.94
CA LEU A 292 -9.11 -2.62 8.71
C LEU A 292 -10.29 -2.22 9.62
N ILE A 293 -11.33 -3.05 9.72
CA ILE A 293 -12.48 -2.78 10.61
C ILE A 293 -12.03 -2.72 12.08
N ALA A 294 -11.16 -3.64 12.51
CA ALA A 294 -10.63 -3.65 13.87
C ALA A 294 -9.81 -2.40 14.18
N ALA A 295 -8.96 -1.96 13.24
CA ALA A 295 -8.20 -0.70 13.32
C ALA A 295 -9.14 0.50 13.44
N SER A 296 -10.19 0.55 12.62
CA SER A 296 -11.19 1.61 12.61
C SER A 296 -11.93 1.76 13.94
N LEU A 297 -12.35 0.65 14.55
CA LEU A 297 -13.02 0.65 15.84
C LEU A 297 -12.14 1.25 16.95
N TRP A 298 -10.86 0.85 16.99
CA TRP A 298 -9.88 1.34 17.96
C TRP A 298 -9.56 2.82 17.73
N ALA A 299 -9.12 3.18 16.52
CA ALA A 299 -8.69 4.53 16.19
C ALA A 299 -9.81 5.57 16.36
N SER A 300 -11.02 5.28 15.86
CA SER A 300 -12.15 6.20 16.00
C SER A 300 -12.58 6.37 17.46
N GLY A 301 -12.49 5.33 18.28
CA GLY A 301 -12.78 5.43 19.71
C GLY A 301 -11.81 6.37 20.44
N LEU A 302 -10.53 6.39 20.07
CA LEU A 302 -9.56 7.37 20.57
C LEU A 302 -9.95 8.80 20.15
N VAL A 303 -10.33 9.00 18.88
CA VAL A 303 -10.79 10.30 18.37
C VAL A 303 -12.01 10.79 19.16
N ILE A 304 -13.01 9.92 19.37
CA ILE A 304 -14.22 10.26 20.16
C ILE A 304 -13.82 10.72 21.56
N PHE A 305 -12.94 9.98 22.25
CA PHE A 305 -12.50 10.38 23.58
C PHE A 305 -11.79 11.74 23.56
N VAL A 306 -10.81 11.94 22.67
CA VAL A 306 -10.04 13.20 22.55
C VAL A 306 -10.92 14.41 22.21
N VAL A 307 -11.96 14.22 21.40
CA VAL A 307 -12.90 15.28 21.00
C VAL A 307 -13.83 15.68 22.15
N PHE A 308 -14.32 14.71 22.92
CA PHE A 308 -15.41 14.92 23.87
C PHE A 308 -14.97 15.02 25.33
N TRP A 309 -13.76 14.59 25.72
CA TRP A 309 -13.37 14.53 27.14
C TRP A 309 -13.37 15.88 27.86
N ARG A 310 -13.00 16.99 27.20
CA ARG A 310 -12.95 18.32 27.86
C ARG A 310 -14.34 18.92 28.07
N LYS A 311 -15.14 18.95 26.99
CA LYS A 311 -16.43 19.67 26.96
C LYS A 311 -17.63 18.80 27.35
N GLN A 312 -17.52 17.48 27.29
CA GLN A 312 -18.60 16.52 27.56
C GLN A 312 -18.12 15.41 28.52
N LYS A 313 -17.66 15.81 29.71
CA LYS A 313 -17.04 14.91 30.72
C LYS A 313 -17.92 13.72 31.09
N LEU A 314 -19.22 13.94 31.28
CA LEU A 314 -20.17 12.88 31.65
C LEU A 314 -20.26 11.81 30.54
N PHE A 315 -20.40 12.24 29.29
CA PHE A 315 -20.39 11.33 28.14
C PHE A 315 -19.06 10.56 28.04
N ALA A 316 -17.92 11.25 28.14
CA ALA A 316 -16.61 10.61 28.06
C ALA A 316 -16.38 9.57 29.18
N LYS A 317 -16.88 9.83 30.39
CA LYS A 317 -16.81 8.89 31.53
C LYS A 317 -17.60 7.60 31.27
N HIS A 318 -18.78 7.70 30.64
CA HIS A 318 -19.58 6.51 30.28
C HIS A 318 -19.08 5.79 29.03
N PHE A 319 -18.50 6.54 28.09
CA PHE A 319 -17.95 5.98 26.85
C PHE A 319 -16.67 5.18 27.10
N LEU A 320 -15.79 5.65 27.98
CA LEU A 320 -14.46 5.08 28.18
C LEU A 320 -14.46 3.57 28.56
N PRO A 321 -15.32 3.06 29.46
CA PRO A 321 -15.44 1.62 29.73
C PRO A 321 -15.86 0.78 28.52
N LEU A 322 -16.81 1.28 27.73
CA LEU A 322 -17.26 0.60 26.51
C LEU A 322 -16.14 0.57 25.48
N PHE A 323 -15.51 1.73 25.25
CA PHE A 323 -14.36 1.85 24.36
C PHE A 323 -13.21 0.93 24.77
N SER A 324 -12.85 0.89 26.06
CA SER A 324 -11.73 0.05 26.53
C SER A 324 -11.94 -1.45 26.29
N LYS A 325 -13.21 -1.92 26.36
CA LYS A 325 -13.58 -3.30 26.00
C LYS A 325 -13.45 -3.54 24.50
N VAL A 326 -14.02 -2.67 23.67
CA VAL A 326 -13.92 -2.80 22.20
C VAL A 326 -12.47 -2.72 21.74
N ALA A 327 -11.69 -1.79 22.28
CA ALA A 327 -10.27 -1.66 22.01
C ALA A 327 -9.49 -2.93 22.36
N PHE A 328 -9.88 -3.68 23.40
CA PHE A 328 -9.26 -4.98 23.68
C PHE A 328 -9.38 -5.94 22.50
N TYR A 329 -10.62 -6.15 22.06
CA TYR A 329 -10.95 -7.12 21.03
C TYR A 329 -10.36 -6.66 19.70
N SER A 330 -10.40 -5.36 19.40
CA SER A 330 -9.72 -4.78 18.25
C SER A 330 -8.23 -5.13 18.24
N ILE A 331 -7.51 -4.95 19.34
CA ILE A 331 -6.07 -5.25 19.40
C ILE A 331 -5.79 -6.75 19.25
N CYS A 332 -6.60 -7.63 19.86
CA CYS A 332 -6.47 -9.07 19.67
C CYS A 332 -6.70 -9.48 18.21
N ILE A 333 -7.73 -8.93 17.56
CA ILE A 333 -8.03 -9.18 16.14
C ILE A 333 -6.90 -8.64 15.25
N LEU A 334 -6.40 -7.43 15.52
CA LEU A 334 -5.29 -6.82 14.78
C LEU A 334 -4.01 -7.66 14.88
N ALA A 335 -3.71 -8.19 16.06
CA ALA A 335 -2.56 -9.06 16.25
C ALA A 335 -2.72 -10.36 15.45
N GLY A 336 -3.87 -11.05 15.57
CA GLY A 336 -4.11 -12.31 14.85
C GLY A 336 -4.09 -12.15 13.33
N THR A 337 -4.85 -11.18 12.81
CA THR A 337 -4.89 -10.89 11.36
C THR A 337 -3.55 -10.38 10.84
N GLY A 338 -2.84 -9.54 11.60
CA GLY A 338 -1.54 -9.01 11.22
C GLY A 338 -0.46 -10.10 11.14
N ILE A 339 -0.42 -11.02 12.10
CA ILE A 339 0.49 -12.18 12.08
C ILE A 339 0.19 -13.05 10.85
N PHE A 340 -1.09 -13.38 10.62
CA PHE A 340 -1.50 -14.17 9.47
C PHE A 340 -1.07 -13.54 8.14
N ILE A 341 -1.37 -12.25 7.92
CA ILE A 341 -0.99 -11.54 6.70
C ILE A 341 0.54 -11.50 6.54
N THR A 342 1.28 -11.24 7.61
CA THR A 342 2.74 -11.16 7.56
C THR A 342 3.38 -12.47 7.10
N VAL A 343 2.97 -13.59 7.69
CA VAL A 343 3.50 -14.91 7.36
C VAL A 343 3.22 -15.29 5.92
N MET A 344 2.09 -14.82 5.36
CA MET A 344 1.73 -15.06 3.97
C MET A 344 2.47 -14.16 2.98
N TYR A 345 2.89 -12.96 3.38
CA TYR A 345 3.58 -12.03 2.48
C TYR A 345 5.08 -12.30 2.37
N ILE A 346 5.74 -12.58 3.49
CA ILE A 346 7.21 -12.73 3.51
C ILE A 346 7.67 -13.89 4.42
N PRO A 347 8.72 -14.62 4.01
CA PRO A 347 9.44 -15.50 4.92
C PRO A 347 10.05 -14.71 6.08
N ILE A 348 10.05 -15.31 7.28
CA ILE A 348 10.56 -14.67 8.52
C ILE A 348 12.04 -14.26 8.37
N SER A 349 12.82 -15.02 7.59
CA SER A 349 14.23 -14.70 7.30
C SER A 349 14.42 -13.32 6.66
N ASN A 350 13.42 -12.85 5.91
CA ASN A 350 13.49 -11.59 5.16
C ASN A 350 12.95 -10.40 5.95
N LEU A 351 12.41 -10.62 7.16
CA LEU A 351 11.79 -9.58 7.99
C LEU A 351 12.76 -8.43 8.35
N PHE A 352 14.05 -8.73 8.52
CA PHE A 352 15.06 -7.72 8.86
C PHE A 352 15.91 -7.29 7.67
N LEU A 353 15.69 -7.90 6.50
CA LEU A 353 16.46 -7.65 5.28
C LEU A 353 15.76 -6.66 4.35
N THR A 354 14.42 -6.60 4.39
CA THR A 354 13.64 -5.70 3.52
C THR A 354 13.20 -4.43 4.24
N THR A 355 13.11 -3.32 3.50
CA THR A 355 12.53 -2.06 4.00
C THR A 355 11.11 -2.27 4.54
N TRP A 356 10.33 -3.11 3.86
CA TRP A 356 8.98 -3.46 4.28
C TRP A 356 8.98 -4.18 5.64
N GLY A 357 9.87 -5.15 5.83
CA GLY A 357 10.00 -5.89 7.08
C GLY A 357 10.46 -5.01 8.25
N LEU A 358 11.39 -4.08 8.02
CA LEU A 358 11.82 -3.11 9.04
C LEU A 358 10.70 -2.15 9.46
N LEU A 359 9.88 -1.68 8.51
CA LEU A 359 8.69 -0.88 8.81
C LEU A 359 7.65 -1.68 9.61
N LEU A 360 7.43 -2.95 9.26
CA LEU A 360 6.56 -3.85 10.02
C LEU A 360 7.07 -4.06 11.45
N PHE A 361 8.37 -4.29 11.62
CA PHE A 361 8.98 -4.46 12.92
C PHE A 361 8.79 -3.20 13.79
N THR A 362 9.02 -2.03 13.21
CA THR A 362 8.79 -0.73 13.88
C THR A 362 7.32 -0.55 14.28
N LYS A 363 6.37 -0.87 13.37
CA LYS A 363 4.94 -0.86 13.67
C LYS A 363 4.60 -1.80 14.82
N THR A 364 5.19 -3.00 14.84
CA THR A 364 4.98 -4.00 15.90
C THR A 364 5.45 -3.48 17.26
N ILE A 365 6.61 -2.81 17.33
CA ILE A 365 7.09 -2.16 18.57
C ILE A 365 6.09 -1.10 19.06
N LEU A 366 5.58 -0.26 18.15
CA LEU A 366 4.56 0.74 18.52
C LEU A 366 3.27 0.09 19.04
N VAL A 367 2.85 -1.03 18.46
CA VAL A 367 1.69 -1.79 18.96
C VAL A 367 1.95 -2.35 20.36
N VAL A 368 3.17 -2.80 20.68
CA VAL A 368 3.55 -3.18 22.05
C VAL A 368 3.39 -2.00 23.01
N PHE A 369 3.84 -0.81 22.62
CA PHE A 369 3.62 0.40 23.43
C PHE A 369 2.14 0.73 23.62
N VAL A 370 1.29 0.55 22.60
CA VAL A 370 -0.18 0.68 22.69
C VAL A 370 -0.77 -0.32 23.70
N ILE A 371 -0.28 -1.56 23.74
CA ILE A 371 -0.74 -2.55 24.72
C ILE A 371 -0.34 -2.14 26.15
N LEU A 372 0.87 -1.61 26.33
CA LEU A 372 1.34 -1.12 27.62
C LEU A 372 0.51 0.08 28.11
N THR A 373 0.26 1.08 27.25
CA THR A 373 -0.61 2.23 27.58
C THR A 373 -2.03 1.79 27.87
N ALA A 374 -2.60 0.88 27.07
CA ALA A 374 -3.94 0.33 27.31
C ALA A 374 -4.05 -0.37 28.67
N THR A 375 -3.02 -1.12 29.08
CA THR A 375 -2.96 -1.79 30.38
C THR A 375 -2.93 -0.77 31.52
N ILE A 376 -2.15 0.30 31.39
CA ILE A 376 -2.09 1.40 32.35
C ILE A 376 -3.45 2.12 32.45
N ILE A 377 -4.10 2.39 31.31
CA ILE A 377 -5.43 3.01 31.25
C ILE A 377 -6.44 2.16 32.03
N ARG A 378 -6.50 0.84 31.79
CA ARG A 378 -7.41 -0.07 32.51
C ARG A 378 -7.16 -0.10 34.01
N SER A 379 -5.89 -0.19 34.41
CA SER A 379 -5.51 -0.17 35.82
C SER A 379 -5.94 1.13 36.51
N LYS A 380 -5.74 2.29 35.85
CA LYS A 380 -6.16 3.60 36.35
C LYS A 380 -7.67 3.79 36.38
N MET A 381 -8.39 3.25 35.41
CA MET A 381 -9.86 3.25 35.40
C MET A 381 -10.41 2.49 36.61
N LYS A 382 -9.87 1.30 36.92
CA LYS A 382 -10.27 0.51 38.09
C LYS A 382 -9.99 1.24 39.40
N LYS A 383 -8.92 2.04 39.46
CA LYS A 383 -8.52 2.86 40.61
C LYS A 383 -9.12 4.28 40.62
N ASN A 384 -10.02 4.60 39.68
CA ASN A 384 -10.69 5.91 39.53
C ASN A 384 -9.74 7.13 39.56
N LYS A 385 -8.56 7.03 38.95
CA LYS A 385 -7.53 8.09 38.95
C LYS A 385 -7.83 9.21 37.94
N ALA A 386 -7.46 10.44 38.28
CA ALA A 386 -7.78 11.65 37.50
C ALA A 386 -6.98 11.82 36.20
N ASP A 387 -5.83 11.16 36.03
CA ASP A 387 -4.89 11.41 34.92
C ASP A 387 -5.15 10.56 33.64
N LEU A 388 -6.34 9.95 33.53
CA LEU A 388 -6.74 9.11 32.40
C LEU A 388 -6.60 9.79 31.04
N ALA A 389 -6.92 11.09 30.96
CA ALA A 389 -6.87 11.83 29.71
C ALA A 389 -5.45 11.89 29.12
N ARG A 390 -4.42 11.97 29.97
CA ARG A 390 -3.01 11.99 29.54
C ARG A 390 -2.65 10.69 28.84
N TRP A 391 -3.00 9.55 29.43
CA TRP A 391 -2.69 8.23 28.88
C TRP A 391 -3.44 7.93 27.58
N VAL A 392 -4.71 8.33 27.47
CA VAL A 392 -5.45 8.20 26.20
C VAL A 392 -4.85 9.12 25.12
N THR A 393 -4.32 10.29 25.49
CA THR A 393 -3.64 11.17 24.53
C THR A 393 -2.32 10.55 24.03
N ILE A 394 -1.56 9.89 24.91
CA ILE A 394 -0.36 9.13 24.50
C ILE A 394 -0.74 7.99 23.55
N ASP A 395 -1.81 7.25 23.86
CA ASP A 395 -2.32 6.18 22.99
C ASP A 395 -2.74 6.70 21.61
N PHE A 396 -3.37 7.87 21.56
CA PHE A 396 -3.70 8.58 20.33
C PHE A 396 -2.46 8.98 19.51
N LEU A 397 -1.38 9.42 20.16
CA LEU A 397 -0.13 9.73 19.46
C LEU A 397 0.50 8.47 18.84
N PHE A 398 0.50 7.34 19.55
CA PHE A 398 0.96 6.08 18.97
C PHE A 398 0.12 5.65 17.77
N MET A 399 -1.21 5.82 17.83
CA MET A 399 -2.09 5.60 16.68
C MET A 399 -1.68 6.46 15.48
N VAL A 400 -1.39 7.76 15.67
CA VAL A 400 -0.93 8.64 14.59
C VAL A 400 0.40 8.15 14.00
N PHE A 401 1.38 7.80 14.83
CA PHE A 401 2.67 7.28 14.35
C PHE A 401 2.51 5.96 13.59
N ILE A 402 1.66 5.05 14.06
CA ILE A 402 1.34 3.80 13.35
C ILE A 402 0.74 4.11 11.98
N LEU A 403 -0.19 5.08 11.87
CA LEU A 403 -0.79 5.45 10.58
C LEU A 403 0.21 6.09 9.60
N ILE A 404 1.19 6.84 10.11
CA ILE A 404 2.30 7.37 9.29
C ILE A 404 3.16 6.23 8.76
N ILE A 405 3.50 5.25 9.60
CA ILE A 405 4.23 4.06 9.12
C ILE A 405 3.39 3.31 8.09
N VAL A 406 2.09 3.11 8.34
CA VAL A 406 1.17 2.43 7.41
C VAL A 406 1.11 3.14 6.05
N SER A 407 1.19 4.47 5.99
CA SER A 407 1.15 5.20 4.72
C SER A 407 2.36 4.93 3.84
N ILE A 408 3.54 4.73 4.44
CA ILE A 408 4.78 4.33 3.76
C ILE A 408 4.76 2.83 3.45
N PHE A 409 4.39 2.02 4.45
CA PHE A 409 4.32 0.57 4.41
C PHE A 409 3.41 0.02 3.31
N THR A 410 2.36 0.76 2.94
CA THR A 410 1.42 0.40 1.86
C THR A 410 1.79 1.01 0.51
N TYR A 411 2.95 1.65 0.40
CA TYR A 411 3.54 2.11 -0.86
C TYR A 411 4.73 1.24 -1.27
N VAL A 412 5.46 0.67 -0.30
CA VAL A 412 6.61 -0.19 -0.53
C VAL A 412 6.16 -1.63 -0.77
N ASN A 413 6.79 -2.32 -1.72
CA ASN A 413 6.50 -3.73 -2.01
C ASN A 413 7.03 -4.63 -0.86
N PRO A 414 6.24 -5.61 -0.37
CA PRO A 414 6.71 -6.61 0.59
C PRO A 414 7.85 -7.50 0.10
N LEU A 415 7.93 -7.77 -1.20
CA LEU A 415 8.98 -8.60 -1.79
C LEU A 415 10.23 -7.76 -2.12
N PRO A 416 11.44 -8.33 -1.98
CA PRO A 416 12.70 -7.65 -2.27
C PRO A 416 12.87 -7.25 -3.74
#